data_AF-A0A821MRV8-F1
#
_entry.id   AF-A0A821MRV8-F1
#
_cell.length_a   1.000
_cell.length_b   1.000
_cell.length_c   1.000
_cell.angle_alpha   90.00
_cell.angle_beta   90.00
_cell.angle_gamma   90.00
#
_symmetry.space_group_name_H-M   'P 1'
#
loop_
_entity.id
_entity.type
_entity.pdbx_description
1 polymer ?
#
loop_
_entity_poly.entity_id
_entity_poly.type
_entity_poly.pdbx_seq_one_letter_code
_entity_poly.pdbx_strand_id
1 'polypeptide(L)'
;MATTTTAVPPSILKPSASSLGSSKWSNDPSAIDKYNWLLHVMYGRGEYDRIQQFIRIQHQKNAYMTYIQALVHRQEGRIVEALDLFQTCVVENPSLINIKQVAKSLALLGRYRVAIDAYKEALTRANNDWEIFHNLGLCYTQLREFTEAKQYLLQALQVSEIQEASYLALGKIYMLEGERGEAEAIFERGARRNPESPTLFTQLGLLAFERAHYTKAFECFGTALTFCPTHTPAIMAACQVIQKHGDADVALSKYRIVYGRKPECAQVWNNIGMCFFSKKKFVAAVSCLKRANYLAPFELYILYNLALVHLYLQQNASAAIFLQSAIRINRKHAPSYALLGVALSKLDEPENALRAYTYSLKLDPTDPMALLNYAIFQSNTGVPKSKVDTTLQQFYKNYTERATSINQRELDESMLDIAKRLVAPTSGVQPQSTYSSQPPPPPPPVQYEQDDVPASSTSLFSPRKPHEVKSNDEDAPEKPVQEVPLIKTKIFDDGRHRQRRTKQLSTASTNVQPVQNEEQDESTVF
;
A
#
# COMPACT_ATOMS: atom_id res chain seq x y z
N MET A 1 -32.91 -57.05 -15.37
CA MET A 1 -31.56 -56.75 -15.87
C MET A 1 -30.96 -55.71 -14.92
N ALA A 2 -30.48 -56.10 -13.73
CA ALA A 2 -29.08 -56.46 -13.43
C ALA A 2 -28.12 -55.43 -14.05
N THR A 3 -27.52 -54.49 -13.30
CA THR A 3 -26.33 -54.78 -12.47
C THR A 3 -25.96 -53.60 -11.54
N THR A 4 -26.14 -53.81 -10.23
CA THR A 4 -25.15 -53.61 -9.15
C THR A 4 -24.28 -52.34 -9.11
N THR A 5 -24.70 -51.44 -8.22
CA THR A 5 -23.89 -50.62 -7.30
C THR A 5 -22.66 -51.37 -6.76
N THR A 6 -21.47 -50.81 -7.00
CA THR A 6 -20.27 -51.10 -6.19
C THR A 6 -19.56 -49.79 -5.87
N ALA A 7 -19.67 -49.39 -4.60
CA ALA A 7 -18.78 -48.44 -3.98
C ALA A 7 -17.37 -49.03 -3.96
N VAL A 8 -16.40 -48.33 -4.55
CA VAL A 8 -14.97 -48.68 -4.49
C VAL A 8 -14.35 -47.94 -3.30
N PRO A 9 -13.59 -48.61 -2.42
CA PRO A 9 -13.12 -48.05 -1.16
C PRO A 9 -11.98 -47.03 -1.37
N PRO A 10 -11.81 -46.06 -0.44
CA PRO A 10 -10.69 -45.14 -0.43
C PRO A 10 -9.44 -45.86 0.12
N SER A 11 -8.86 -46.77 -0.66
CA SER A 11 -7.68 -47.51 -0.20
C SER A 11 -6.89 -48.09 -1.37
N ILE A 12 -6.30 -47.22 -2.21
CA ILE A 12 -5.11 -47.57 -3.00
C ILE A 12 -4.12 -46.40 -2.88
N LEU A 13 -3.38 -46.46 -1.78
CA LEU A 13 -1.99 -46.04 -1.62
C LEU A 13 -1.63 -44.61 -2.06
N LYS A 14 -1.71 -43.68 -1.09
CA LYS A 14 -0.58 -42.77 -0.85
C LYS A 14 0.69 -43.63 -0.82
N PRO A 15 1.73 -43.40 -1.64
CA PRO A 15 3.00 -44.05 -1.37
C PRO A 15 3.48 -43.49 -0.03
N SER A 16 3.50 -44.36 0.99
CA SER A 16 4.10 -44.06 2.28
C SER A 16 5.53 -43.58 2.03
N ALA A 17 5.89 -42.49 2.69
CA ALA A 17 7.15 -41.76 2.56
C ALA A 17 8.39 -42.53 3.06
N SER A 18 8.38 -43.87 3.01
CA SER A 18 9.41 -44.74 3.59
C SER A 18 9.69 -46.02 2.79
N SER A 19 9.26 -46.14 1.52
CA SER A 19 9.41 -47.38 0.75
C SER A 19 10.07 -47.28 -0.64
N LEU A 20 10.76 -46.18 -0.96
CA LEU A 20 11.81 -46.20 -2.00
C LEU A 20 13.17 -46.27 -1.30
N GLY A 21 13.56 -47.50 -0.94
CA GLY A 21 14.86 -47.80 -0.39
C GLY A 21 15.99 -47.35 -1.34
N SER A 22 17.08 -46.91 -0.74
CA SER A 22 18.33 -46.44 -1.34
C SER A 22 19.01 -47.43 -2.32
N SER A 23 18.45 -48.61 -2.57
CA SER A 23 19.08 -49.71 -3.33
C SER A 23 18.58 -49.88 -4.78
N LYS A 24 17.86 -48.90 -5.36
CA LYS A 24 17.27 -49.02 -6.71
C LYS A 24 17.94 -48.17 -7.80
N TRP A 25 18.95 -47.37 -7.46
CA TRP A 25 19.66 -46.55 -8.43
C TRP A 25 20.91 -47.29 -8.89
N SER A 26 21.01 -47.58 -10.19
CA SER A 26 22.25 -48.17 -10.72
C SER A 26 23.33 -47.09 -10.84
N ASN A 27 24.57 -47.46 -10.53
CA ASN A 27 25.76 -46.60 -10.68
C ASN A 27 26.42 -46.78 -12.06
N ASP A 28 25.73 -47.40 -13.01
CA ASP A 28 26.28 -47.70 -14.34
C ASP A 28 26.38 -46.40 -15.18
N PRO A 29 27.56 -46.05 -15.73
CA PRO A 29 27.77 -44.80 -16.47
C PRO A 29 26.82 -44.59 -17.67
N SER A 30 26.44 -45.67 -18.36
CA SER A 30 25.51 -45.64 -19.50
C SER A 30 24.04 -45.49 -19.08
N ALA A 31 23.71 -45.74 -17.81
CA ALA A 31 22.37 -45.56 -17.27
C ALA A 31 22.11 -44.12 -16.81
N ILE A 32 23.15 -43.31 -16.58
CA ILE A 32 23.04 -41.96 -16.01
C ILE A 32 22.21 -41.03 -16.92
N ASP A 33 22.45 -41.05 -18.23
CA ASP A 33 21.66 -40.26 -19.20
C ASP A 33 20.18 -40.67 -19.24
N LYS A 34 19.87 -41.93 -18.92
CA LYS A 34 18.50 -42.43 -18.86
C LYS A 34 17.72 -41.85 -17.68
N TYR A 35 18.39 -41.25 -16.69
CA TYR A 35 17.73 -40.60 -15.55
C TYR A 35 17.49 -39.09 -15.76
N ASN A 36 17.92 -38.50 -16.88
CA ASN A 36 17.76 -37.06 -17.15
C ASN A 36 16.28 -36.63 -17.16
N TRP A 37 15.41 -37.42 -17.80
CA TRP A 37 13.96 -37.16 -17.80
C TRP A 37 13.35 -37.27 -16.39
N LEU A 38 13.84 -38.21 -15.58
CA LEU A 38 13.34 -38.40 -14.22
C LEU A 38 13.74 -37.23 -13.33
N LEU A 39 14.98 -36.75 -13.44
CA LEU A 39 15.45 -35.54 -12.76
C LEU A 39 14.62 -34.31 -13.15
N HIS A 40 14.31 -34.13 -14.45
CA HIS A 40 13.40 -33.08 -14.90
C HIS A 40 12.02 -33.17 -14.23
N VAL A 41 11.42 -34.36 -14.20
CA VAL A 41 10.09 -34.58 -13.60
C VAL A 41 10.10 -34.34 -12.10
N MET A 42 11.14 -34.83 -11.40
CA MET A 42 11.31 -34.60 -9.96
C MET A 42 11.45 -33.10 -9.64
N TYR A 43 12.21 -32.37 -10.46
CA TYR A 43 12.35 -30.93 -10.31
C TYR A 43 11.00 -30.22 -10.54
N GLY A 44 10.25 -30.62 -11.58
CA GLY A 44 8.91 -30.09 -11.84
C GLY A 44 7.91 -30.35 -10.72
N ARG A 45 8.08 -31.44 -9.96
CA ARG A 45 7.28 -31.76 -8.76
C ARG A 45 7.75 -31.07 -7.49
N GLY A 46 8.90 -30.39 -7.51
CA GLY A 46 9.51 -29.77 -6.33
C GLY A 46 10.11 -30.76 -5.34
N GLU A 47 10.47 -31.98 -5.77
CA GLU A 47 11.06 -33.01 -4.92
C GLU A 47 12.58 -32.79 -4.72
N TYR A 48 12.97 -31.62 -4.21
CA TYR A 48 14.38 -31.18 -4.14
C TYR A 48 15.27 -32.10 -3.29
N ASP A 49 14.77 -32.57 -2.14
CA ASP A 49 15.52 -33.46 -1.25
C ASP A 49 15.90 -34.79 -1.92
N ARG A 50 14.97 -35.34 -2.72
CA ARG A 50 15.21 -36.59 -3.45
C ARG A 50 16.20 -36.39 -4.58
N ILE A 51 16.18 -35.23 -5.24
CA ILE A 51 17.18 -34.86 -6.25
C ILE A 51 18.57 -34.79 -5.61
N GLN A 52 18.69 -34.12 -4.45
CA GLN A 52 19.96 -34.03 -3.72
C GLN A 52 20.46 -35.41 -3.27
N GLN A 53 19.59 -36.28 -2.78
CA GLN A 53 19.94 -37.66 -2.42
C GLN A 53 20.41 -38.45 -3.65
N PHE A 54 19.72 -38.33 -4.78
CA PHE A 54 20.11 -38.98 -6.03
C PHE A 54 21.49 -38.51 -6.50
N ILE A 55 21.76 -37.20 -6.47
CA ILE A 55 23.06 -36.63 -6.85
C ILE A 55 24.18 -37.13 -5.91
N ARG A 56 23.92 -37.28 -4.61
CA ARG A 56 24.92 -37.79 -3.64
C ARG A 56 25.28 -39.25 -3.87
N ILE A 57 24.33 -40.07 -4.33
CA ILE A 57 24.55 -41.51 -4.58
C ILE A 57 25.39 -41.71 -5.84
N GLN A 58 25.26 -40.82 -6.83
CA GLN A 58 25.97 -40.91 -8.10
C GLN A 58 27.37 -40.31 -7.97
N HIS A 59 28.41 -41.13 -8.17
CA HIS A 59 29.80 -40.68 -8.09
C HIS A 59 30.27 -39.93 -9.35
N GLN A 60 29.62 -40.15 -10.50
CA GLN A 60 29.96 -39.50 -11.76
C GLN A 60 28.91 -38.44 -12.10
N LYS A 61 29.37 -37.21 -12.35
CA LYS A 61 28.50 -36.07 -12.65
C LYS A 61 28.23 -35.99 -14.15
N ASN A 62 26.95 -35.92 -14.51
CA ASN A 62 26.48 -35.61 -15.87
C ASN A 62 26.28 -34.10 -16.01
N ALA A 63 26.52 -33.53 -17.20
CA ALA A 63 26.29 -32.12 -17.52
C ALA A 63 24.83 -31.69 -17.24
N TYR A 64 23.89 -32.58 -17.50
CA TYR A 64 22.48 -32.31 -17.22
C TYR A 64 22.14 -32.41 -15.72
N MET A 65 22.84 -33.29 -14.98
CA MET A 65 22.68 -33.42 -13.54
C MET A 65 23.25 -32.20 -12.81
N THR A 66 24.42 -31.70 -13.20
CA THR A 66 25.01 -30.46 -12.67
C THR A 66 24.10 -29.27 -12.95
N TYR A 67 23.47 -29.22 -14.14
CA TYR A 67 22.47 -28.22 -14.48
C TYR A 67 21.24 -28.25 -13.55
N ILE A 68 20.66 -29.44 -13.29
CA ILE A 68 19.55 -29.58 -12.33
C ILE A 68 19.98 -29.21 -10.91
N GLN A 69 21.18 -29.62 -10.50
CA GLN A 69 21.73 -29.26 -9.19
C GLN A 69 21.79 -27.74 -9.01
N ALA A 70 22.30 -27.02 -10.02
CA ALA A 70 22.35 -25.57 -10.04
C ALA A 70 20.96 -24.93 -9.95
N LEU A 71 19.97 -25.49 -10.67
CA LEU A 71 18.57 -25.04 -10.57
C LEU A 71 18.02 -25.21 -9.15
N VAL A 72 18.28 -26.34 -8.49
CA VAL A 72 17.85 -26.60 -7.11
C VAL A 72 18.51 -25.62 -6.14
N HIS A 73 19.83 -25.44 -6.21
CA HIS A 73 20.54 -24.49 -5.34
C HIS A 73 20.04 -23.05 -5.49
N ARG A 74 19.67 -22.65 -6.72
CA ARG A 74 19.04 -21.35 -6.94
C ARG A 74 17.65 -21.23 -6.29
N GLN A 75 16.82 -22.28 -6.34
CA GLN A 75 15.51 -22.28 -5.66
C GLN A 75 15.66 -22.24 -4.14
N GLU A 76 16.71 -22.87 -3.60
CA GLU A 76 17.03 -22.87 -2.17
C GLU A 76 17.68 -21.54 -1.70
N GLY A 77 17.98 -20.61 -2.62
CA GLY A 77 18.61 -19.33 -2.31
C GLY A 77 20.14 -19.37 -2.24
N ARG A 78 20.78 -20.51 -2.52
CA ARG A 78 22.25 -20.63 -2.64
C ARG A 78 22.70 -20.26 -4.05
N ILE A 79 22.60 -18.97 -4.36
CA ILE A 79 22.76 -18.44 -5.71
C ILE A 79 24.23 -18.45 -6.17
N VAL A 80 25.20 -18.28 -5.26
CA VAL A 80 26.63 -18.32 -5.59
C VAL A 80 27.06 -19.73 -6.00
N GLU A 81 26.73 -20.75 -5.21
CA GLU A 81 26.98 -22.16 -5.56
C GLU A 81 26.30 -22.55 -6.89
N ALA A 82 25.09 -22.04 -7.11
CA ALA A 82 24.39 -22.25 -8.37
C ALA A 82 25.11 -21.61 -9.56
N LEU A 83 25.68 -20.41 -9.40
CA LEU A 83 26.44 -19.73 -10.44
C LEU A 83 27.68 -20.55 -10.83
N ASP A 84 28.45 -21.04 -9.86
CA ASP A 84 29.65 -21.82 -10.12
C ASP A 84 29.32 -23.10 -10.90
N LEU A 85 28.25 -23.79 -10.50
CA LEU A 85 27.75 -24.97 -11.23
C LEU A 85 27.24 -24.61 -12.64
N PHE A 86 26.59 -23.46 -12.84
CA PHE A 86 26.20 -23.05 -14.19
C PHE A 86 27.42 -22.68 -15.05
N GLN A 87 28.47 -22.10 -14.47
CA GLN A 87 29.72 -21.83 -15.18
C GLN A 87 30.40 -23.14 -15.59
N THR A 88 30.42 -24.17 -14.73
CA THR A 88 30.95 -25.49 -15.14
C THR A 88 30.11 -26.08 -16.28
N CYS A 89 28.77 -25.94 -16.24
CA CYS A 89 27.90 -26.38 -17.33
C CYS A 89 28.18 -25.66 -18.66
N VAL A 90 28.55 -24.37 -18.62
CA VAL A 90 28.91 -23.60 -19.82
C VAL A 90 30.25 -24.07 -20.39
N VAL A 91 31.23 -24.37 -19.54
CA VAL A 91 32.54 -24.90 -19.98
C VAL A 91 32.39 -26.28 -20.64
N GLU A 92 31.57 -27.15 -20.06
CA GLU A 92 31.28 -28.48 -20.63
C GLU A 92 30.51 -28.39 -21.94
N ASN A 93 29.46 -27.57 -21.97
CA ASN A 93 28.60 -27.39 -23.13
C ASN A 93 28.15 -25.91 -23.25
N PRO A 94 28.76 -25.13 -24.14
CA PRO A 94 28.37 -23.74 -24.45
C PRO A 94 27.01 -23.63 -25.16
N SER A 95 25.93 -24.00 -24.46
CA SER A 95 24.56 -23.91 -24.94
C SER A 95 23.92 -22.56 -24.56
N LEU A 96 23.00 -22.07 -25.40
CA LEU A 96 22.22 -20.85 -25.13
C LEU A 96 21.52 -20.90 -23.77
N ILE A 97 20.99 -22.07 -23.41
CA ILE A 97 20.24 -22.29 -22.18
C ILE A 97 21.15 -22.09 -20.97
N ASN A 98 22.37 -22.64 -21.01
CA ASN A 98 23.34 -22.52 -19.92
C ASN A 98 23.79 -21.07 -19.74
N ILE A 99 24.13 -20.38 -20.84
CA ILE A 99 24.55 -18.95 -20.80
C ILE A 99 23.41 -18.09 -20.23
N LYS A 100 22.15 -18.33 -20.63
CA LYS A 100 20.97 -17.66 -20.05
C LYS A 100 20.85 -17.89 -18.55
N GLN A 101 21.10 -19.10 -18.05
CA GLN A 101 21.03 -19.35 -16.60
C GLN A 101 22.18 -18.70 -15.82
N VAL A 102 23.40 -18.62 -16.38
CA VAL A 102 24.50 -17.84 -15.80
C VAL A 102 24.10 -16.36 -15.71
N ALA A 103 23.64 -15.77 -16.81
CA ALA A 103 23.21 -14.37 -16.82
C ALA A 103 22.08 -14.10 -15.81
N LYS A 104 21.13 -15.03 -15.68
CA LYS A 104 20.03 -14.94 -14.71
C LYS A 104 20.50 -15.05 -13.26
N SER A 105 21.45 -15.93 -12.96
CA SER A 105 22.03 -16.05 -11.61
C SER A 105 22.87 -14.82 -11.26
N LEU A 106 23.64 -14.25 -12.21
CA LEU A 106 24.34 -12.98 -12.03
C LEU A 106 23.38 -11.81 -11.75
N ALA A 107 22.26 -11.73 -12.47
CA ALA A 107 21.23 -10.72 -12.23
C ALA A 107 20.59 -10.86 -10.85
N LEU A 108 20.36 -12.08 -10.37
CA LEU A 108 19.85 -12.34 -9.03
C LEU A 108 20.86 -11.97 -7.92
N LEU A 109 22.16 -12.08 -8.19
CA LEU A 109 23.23 -11.62 -7.29
C LEU A 109 23.41 -10.08 -7.29
N GLY A 110 22.64 -9.35 -8.09
CA GLY A 110 22.76 -7.89 -8.23
C GLY A 110 23.93 -7.42 -9.11
N ARG A 111 24.65 -8.35 -9.75
CA ARG A 111 25.76 -8.04 -10.67
C ARG A 111 25.23 -7.70 -12.07
N TYR A 112 24.44 -6.63 -12.17
CA TYR A 112 23.68 -6.30 -13.39
C TYR A 112 24.54 -6.03 -14.62
N ARG A 113 25.71 -5.39 -14.47
CA ARG A 113 26.61 -5.09 -15.61
C ARG A 113 27.14 -6.37 -16.27
N VAL A 114 27.70 -7.27 -15.47
CA VAL A 114 28.19 -8.57 -15.95
C VAL A 114 27.05 -9.43 -16.50
N ALA A 115 25.87 -9.36 -15.89
CA ALA A 115 24.68 -10.04 -16.40
C ALA A 115 24.28 -9.53 -17.79
N ILE A 116 24.36 -8.22 -18.04
CA ILE A 116 24.08 -7.62 -19.35
C ILE A 116 25.06 -8.15 -20.40
N ASP A 117 26.35 -8.23 -20.07
CA ASP A 117 27.36 -8.75 -21.00
C ASP A 117 27.09 -10.22 -21.35
N ALA A 118 26.77 -11.05 -20.35
CA ALA A 118 26.41 -12.44 -20.56
C ALA A 118 25.10 -12.60 -21.37
N TYR A 119 24.12 -11.72 -21.18
CA TYR A 119 22.90 -11.72 -22.00
C TYR A 119 23.15 -11.24 -23.43
N LYS A 120 24.06 -10.27 -23.65
CA LYS A 120 24.49 -9.85 -24.98
C LYS A 120 25.22 -10.97 -25.70
N GLU A 121 26.06 -11.73 -24.99
CA GLU A 121 26.67 -12.94 -25.53
C GLU A 121 25.61 -13.97 -25.92
N ALA A 122 24.62 -14.21 -25.07
CA ALA A 122 23.49 -15.10 -25.38
C ALA A 122 22.72 -14.64 -26.64
N LEU A 123 22.55 -13.33 -26.82
CA LEU A 123 21.88 -12.76 -28.00
C LEU A 123 22.67 -13.04 -29.29
N THR A 124 24.00 -13.04 -29.27
CA THR A 124 24.81 -13.40 -30.46
C THR A 124 24.58 -14.85 -30.92
N ARG A 125 24.17 -15.74 -30.01
CA ARG A 125 23.88 -17.15 -30.28
C ARG A 125 22.44 -17.39 -30.72
N ALA A 126 21.51 -16.50 -30.32
CA ALA A 126 20.11 -16.57 -30.71
C ALA A 126 19.49 -15.18 -30.81
N ASN A 127 19.12 -14.79 -32.03
CA ASN A 127 18.63 -13.43 -32.31
C ASN A 127 17.17 -13.17 -31.86
N ASN A 128 16.41 -14.17 -31.39
CA ASN A 128 14.96 -14.02 -31.25
C ASN A 128 14.35 -14.70 -30.01
N ASP A 129 14.99 -14.58 -28.84
CA ASP A 129 14.42 -15.06 -27.56
C ASP A 129 13.90 -13.88 -26.71
N TRP A 130 12.58 -13.87 -26.47
CA TRP A 130 11.94 -12.84 -25.67
C TRP A 130 12.45 -12.79 -24.23
N GLU A 131 12.88 -13.92 -23.65
CA GLU A 131 13.33 -13.98 -22.25
C GLU A 131 14.66 -13.22 -22.07
N ILE A 132 15.52 -13.23 -23.09
CA ILE A 132 16.80 -12.49 -23.07
C ILE A 132 16.52 -10.99 -23.09
N PHE A 133 15.71 -10.53 -24.05
CA PHE A 133 15.32 -9.12 -24.15
C PHE A 133 14.58 -8.64 -22.90
N HIS A 134 13.69 -9.44 -22.34
CA HIS A 134 13.00 -9.15 -21.09
C HIS A 134 13.97 -8.97 -19.92
N ASN A 135 14.89 -9.93 -19.71
CA ASN A 135 15.83 -9.87 -18.62
C ASN A 135 16.88 -8.76 -18.78
N LEU A 136 17.31 -8.46 -20.01
CA LEU A 136 18.13 -7.28 -20.30
C LEU A 136 17.41 -6.01 -19.87
N GLY A 137 16.15 -5.85 -20.28
CA GLY A 137 15.30 -4.74 -19.88
C GLY A 137 15.19 -4.60 -18.35
N LEU A 138 15.03 -5.71 -17.63
CA LEU A 138 15.03 -5.70 -16.16
C LEU A 138 16.38 -5.26 -15.58
N CYS A 139 17.50 -5.75 -16.11
CA CYS A 139 18.85 -5.37 -15.63
C CYS A 139 19.10 -3.87 -15.82
N TYR A 140 18.79 -3.33 -17.00
CA TYR A 140 18.89 -1.89 -17.28
C TYR A 140 17.95 -1.05 -16.40
N THR A 141 16.76 -1.58 -16.08
CA THR A 141 15.84 -0.92 -15.14
C THR A 141 16.45 -0.79 -13.74
N GLN A 142 17.17 -1.81 -13.26
CA GLN A 142 17.86 -1.76 -11.97
C GLN A 142 19.04 -0.76 -12.00
N LEU A 143 19.74 -0.64 -13.12
CA LEU A 143 20.79 0.36 -13.34
C LEU A 143 20.24 1.79 -13.53
N ARG A 144 18.91 1.97 -13.60
CA ARG A 144 18.20 3.24 -13.90
C ARG A 144 18.48 3.80 -15.30
N GLU A 145 18.92 2.96 -16.22
CA GLU A 145 19.10 3.29 -17.64
C GLU A 145 17.79 3.00 -18.39
N PHE A 146 16.81 3.89 -18.19
CA PHE A 146 15.43 3.64 -18.64
C PHE A 146 15.26 3.63 -20.17
N THR A 147 16.09 4.36 -20.91
CA THR A 147 16.03 4.42 -22.38
C THR A 147 16.35 3.07 -23.01
N GLU A 148 17.47 2.45 -22.63
CA GLU A 148 17.87 1.12 -23.10
C GLU A 148 16.90 0.05 -22.58
N ALA A 149 16.46 0.17 -21.33
CA ALA A 149 15.46 -0.74 -20.76
C ALA A 149 14.16 -0.77 -21.57
N LYS A 150 13.63 0.39 -21.97
CA LYS A 150 12.43 0.49 -22.82
C LYS A 150 12.66 -0.17 -24.18
N GLN A 151 13.80 0.09 -24.83
CA GLN A 151 14.10 -0.47 -26.14
C GLN A 151 14.11 -2.00 -26.11
N TYR A 152 14.83 -2.60 -25.16
CA TYR A 152 14.88 -4.05 -25.02
C TYR A 152 13.53 -4.67 -24.62
N LEU A 153 12.73 -4.01 -23.77
CA LEU A 153 11.39 -4.49 -23.44
C LEU A 153 10.41 -4.40 -24.62
N LEU A 154 10.50 -3.34 -25.44
CA LEU A 154 9.71 -3.22 -26.66
C LEU A 154 10.10 -4.29 -27.68
N GLN A 155 11.39 -4.60 -27.82
CA GLN A 155 11.85 -5.74 -28.63
C GLN A 155 11.31 -7.07 -28.08
N ALA A 156 11.35 -7.28 -26.76
CA ALA A 156 10.76 -8.48 -26.15
C ALA A 156 9.28 -8.65 -26.51
N LEU A 157 8.52 -7.54 -26.53
CA LEU A 157 7.11 -7.53 -26.92
C LEU A 157 6.90 -7.74 -28.42
N GLN A 158 7.82 -7.29 -29.28
CA GLN A 158 7.78 -7.60 -30.71
C GLN A 158 8.00 -9.08 -31.00
N VAL A 159 8.87 -9.74 -30.22
CA VAL A 159 9.12 -11.19 -30.34
C VAL A 159 7.96 -12.01 -29.78
N SER A 160 7.43 -11.62 -28.62
CA SER A 160 6.30 -12.29 -27.99
C SER A 160 5.32 -11.28 -27.39
N GLU A 161 4.21 -11.07 -28.10
CA GLU A 161 3.16 -10.13 -27.69
C GLU A 161 2.28 -10.62 -26.53
N ILE A 162 2.44 -11.87 -26.08
CA ILE A 162 1.58 -12.48 -25.05
C ILE A 162 2.18 -12.30 -23.64
N GLN A 163 3.43 -11.84 -23.52
CA GLN A 163 4.10 -11.87 -22.23
C GLN A 163 3.66 -10.72 -21.29
N GLU A 164 2.83 -11.06 -20.28
CA GLU A 164 2.37 -10.14 -19.23
C GLU A 164 3.53 -9.44 -18.53
N ALA A 165 4.57 -10.19 -18.15
CA ALA A 165 5.69 -9.67 -17.37
C ALA A 165 6.40 -8.50 -18.08
N SER A 166 6.51 -8.54 -19.41
CA SER A 166 7.14 -7.49 -20.21
C SER A 166 6.29 -6.21 -20.24
N TYR A 167 4.97 -6.32 -20.39
CA TYR A 167 4.06 -5.17 -20.26
C TYR A 167 4.13 -4.56 -18.86
N LEU A 168 4.16 -5.40 -17.81
CA LEU A 168 4.28 -4.94 -16.43
C LEU A 168 5.60 -4.21 -16.16
N ALA A 169 6.72 -4.74 -16.65
CA ALA A 169 8.02 -4.10 -16.51
C ALA A 169 8.06 -2.75 -17.25
N LEU A 170 7.58 -2.72 -18.50
CA LEU A 170 7.57 -1.51 -19.31
C LEU A 170 6.68 -0.42 -18.72
N GLY A 171 5.45 -0.76 -18.31
CA GLY A 171 4.55 0.20 -17.68
C GLY A 171 5.08 0.73 -16.34
N LYS A 172 5.79 -0.10 -15.55
CA LYS A 172 6.48 0.36 -14.34
C LYS A 172 7.57 1.39 -14.66
N ILE A 173 8.34 1.22 -15.73
CA ILE A 173 9.35 2.20 -16.15
C ILE A 173 8.69 3.55 -16.48
N TYR A 174 7.64 3.53 -17.32
CA TYR A 174 6.88 4.74 -17.64
C TYR A 174 6.31 5.43 -16.39
N MET A 175 5.82 4.66 -15.42
CA MET A 175 5.37 5.19 -14.13
C MET A 175 6.51 5.83 -13.31
N LEU A 176 7.72 5.26 -13.34
CA LEU A 176 8.89 5.79 -12.63
C LEU A 176 9.38 7.13 -13.22
N GLU A 177 9.32 7.28 -14.55
CA GLU A 177 9.64 8.54 -15.23
C GLU A 177 8.54 9.59 -15.12
N GLY A 178 7.31 9.16 -14.80
CA GLY A 178 6.15 10.03 -14.63
C GLY A 178 5.28 10.17 -15.88
N GLU A 179 5.60 9.44 -16.95
CA GLU A 179 4.85 9.35 -18.20
C GLU A 179 3.60 8.47 -18.03
N ARG A 180 2.62 8.96 -17.25
CA ARG A 180 1.42 8.19 -16.90
C ARG A 180 0.49 7.89 -18.07
N GLY A 181 0.51 8.71 -19.13
CA GLY A 181 -0.30 8.51 -20.34
C GLY A 181 0.15 7.27 -21.11
N GLU A 182 1.46 7.20 -21.39
CA GLU A 182 2.09 6.05 -22.04
C GLU A 182 1.97 4.78 -21.21
N ALA A 183 2.14 4.89 -19.88
CA ALA A 183 1.94 3.74 -18.98
C ALA A 183 0.53 3.13 -19.12
N GLU A 184 -0.51 3.97 -19.18
CA GLU A 184 -1.89 3.50 -19.38
C GLU A 184 -2.05 2.83 -20.76
N ALA A 185 -1.53 3.43 -21.83
CA ALA A 185 -1.60 2.85 -23.17
C ALA A 185 -0.91 1.47 -23.24
N ILE A 186 0.26 1.31 -22.61
CA ILE A 186 0.98 0.04 -22.55
C ILE A 186 0.20 -1.00 -21.74
N PHE A 187 -0.36 -0.64 -20.58
CA PHE A 187 -1.16 -1.58 -19.80
C PHE A 187 -2.48 -1.93 -20.49
N GLU A 188 -3.12 -1.00 -21.21
CA GLU A 188 -4.33 -1.28 -22.00
C GLU A 188 -4.02 -2.26 -23.15
N ARG A 189 -2.89 -2.08 -23.85
CA ARG A 189 -2.42 -3.06 -24.84
C ARG A 189 -2.17 -4.43 -24.21
N GLY A 190 -1.50 -4.45 -23.05
CA GLY A 190 -1.25 -5.68 -22.29
C GLY A 190 -2.55 -6.38 -21.88
N ALA A 191 -3.55 -5.63 -21.40
CA ALA A 191 -4.84 -6.16 -20.98
C ALA A 191 -5.66 -6.71 -22.16
N ARG A 192 -5.55 -6.10 -23.35
CA ARG A 192 -6.17 -6.63 -24.58
C ARG A 192 -5.55 -7.95 -25.03
N ARG A 193 -4.23 -8.10 -24.88
CA ARG A 193 -3.52 -9.34 -25.22
C ARG A 193 -3.71 -10.43 -24.18
N ASN A 194 -3.74 -10.05 -22.90
CA ASN A 194 -3.89 -10.95 -21.75
C ASN A 194 -5.14 -10.60 -20.94
N PRO A 195 -6.34 -11.02 -21.40
CA PRO A 195 -7.58 -10.69 -20.72
C PRO A 195 -7.74 -11.38 -19.37
N GLU A 196 -6.95 -12.41 -19.06
CA GLU A 196 -7.04 -13.17 -17.81
C GLU A 196 -6.16 -12.61 -16.68
N SER A 197 -5.33 -11.60 -16.98
CA SER A 197 -4.30 -11.12 -16.07
C SER A 197 -4.83 -10.13 -15.01
N PRO A 198 -4.95 -10.52 -13.73
CA PRO A 198 -5.49 -9.64 -12.70
C PRO A 198 -4.53 -8.49 -12.34
N THR A 199 -3.23 -8.70 -12.50
CA THR A 199 -2.16 -7.74 -12.19
C THR A 199 -2.21 -6.53 -13.14
N LEU A 200 -2.39 -6.77 -14.45
CA LEU A 200 -2.52 -5.71 -15.46
C LEU A 200 -3.74 -4.84 -15.21
N PHE A 201 -4.92 -5.45 -14.99
CA PHE A 201 -6.13 -4.71 -14.62
C PHE A 201 -5.99 -3.95 -13.31
N THR A 202 -5.26 -4.51 -12.34
CA THR A 202 -4.97 -3.80 -11.08
C THR A 202 -4.10 -2.57 -11.33
N GLN A 203 -3.06 -2.65 -12.18
CA GLN A 203 -2.24 -1.47 -12.51
C GLN A 203 -3.04 -0.41 -13.28
N LEU A 204 -3.88 -0.83 -14.23
CA LEU A 204 -4.80 0.09 -14.94
C LEU A 204 -5.77 0.77 -13.98
N GLY A 205 -6.40 0.01 -13.09
CA GLY A 205 -7.30 0.55 -12.08
C GLY A 205 -6.60 1.51 -11.14
N LEU A 206 -5.36 1.23 -10.73
CA LEU A 206 -4.54 2.13 -9.90
C LEU A 206 -4.16 3.42 -10.63
N LEU A 207 -3.94 3.40 -11.94
CA LEU A 207 -3.72 4.61 -12.75
C LEU A 207 -5.01 5.43 -12.91
N ALA A 208 -6.14 4.76 -13.16
CA ALA A 208 -7.44 5.42 -13.22
C ALA A 208 -7.82 6.05 -11.86
N PHE A 209 -7.52 5.36 -10.76
CA PHE A 209 -7.71 5.85 -9.40
C PHE A 209 -6.90 7.13 -9.14
N GLU A 210 -5.62 7.16 -9.54
CA GLU A 210 -4.79 8.37 -9.41
C GLU A 210 -5.33 9.57 -10.20
N ARG A 211 -6.02 9.32 -11.32
CA ARG A 211 -6.65 10.37 -12.13
C ARG A 211 -8.08 10.70 -11.68
N ALA A 212 -8.49 10.23 -10.50
CA ALA A 212 -9.83 10.40 -9.94
C ALA A 212 -10.97 9.83 -10.82
N HIS A 213 -10.66 8.89 -11.74
CA HIS A 213 -11.65 8.16 -12.54
C HIS A 213 -12.12 6.91 -11.79
N TYR A 214 -12.84 7.10 -10.67
CA TYR A 214 -13.21 6.02 -9.75
C TYR A 214 -14.10 4.94 -10.37
N THR A 215 -14.98 5.30 -11.32
CA THR A 215 -15.85 4.33 -12.02
C THR A 215 -15.04 3.36 -12.87
N LYS A 216 -14.18 3.88 -13.76
CA LYS A 216 -13.24 3.07 -14.57
C LYS A 216 -12.32 2.25 -13.67
N ALA A 217 -11.84 2.81 -12.56
CA ALA A 217 -11.01 2.10 -11.60
C ALA A 217 -11.75 0.91 -10.97
N PHE A 218 -13.00 1.12 -10.54
CA PHE A 218 -13.83 0.07 -9.94
C PHE A 218 -14.15 -1.05 -10.93
N GLU A 219 -14.45 -0.73 -12.19
CA GLU A 219 -14.63 -1.72 -13.26
C GLU A 219 -13.36 -2.56 -13.48
N CYS A 220 -12.19 -1.92 -13.57
CA CYS A 220 -10.91 -2.63 -13.72
C CYS A 220 -10.60 -3.54 -12.52
N PHE A 221 -10.87 -3.09 -11.31
CA PHE A 221 -10.69 -3.96 -10.13
C PHE A 221 -11.73 -5.08 -10.10
N GLY A 222 -12.95 -4.82 -10.55
CA GLY A 222 -14.00 -5.83 -10.72
C GLY A 222 -13.55 -6.94 -11.66
N THR A 223 -13.04 -6.61 -12.84
CA THR A 223 -12.52 -7.61 -13.79
C THR A 223 -11.31 -8.36 -13.24
N ALA A 224 -10.38 -7.68 -12.54
CA ALA A 224 -9.28 -8.37 -11.88
C ALA A 224 -9.77 -9.43 -10.86
N LEU A 225 -10.83 -9.11 -10.12
CA LEU A 225 -11.43 -9.99 -9.12
C LEU A 225 -12.32 -11.09 -9.71
N THR A 226 -12.86 -10.95 -10.93
CA THR A 226 -13.56 -12.05 -11.61
C THR A 226 -12.61 -13.17 -11.98
N PHE A 227 -11.40 -12.85 -12.46
CA PHE A 227 -10.39 -13.86 -12.79
C PHE A 227 -9.69 -14.42 -11.56
N CYS A 228 -9.34 -13.54 -10.61
CA CYS A 228 -8.69 -13.94 -9.37
C CYS A 228 -9.39 -13.29 -8.18
N PRO A 229 -10.41 -13.94 -7.58
CA PRO A 229 -11.18 -13.41 -6.45
C PRO A 229 -10.35 -13.14 -5.19
N THR A 230 -9.10 -13.59 -5.21
CA THR A 230 -8.22 -13.65 -4.05
C THR A 230 -6.94 -12.85 -4.24
N HIS A 231 -6.86 -12.06 -5.31
CA HIS A 231 -5.75 -11.19 -5.60
C HIS A 231 -5.69 -10.03 -4.61
N THR A 232 -4.79 -10.10 -3.62
CA THR A 232 -4.69 -9.14 -2.52
C THR A 232 -4.57 -7.68 -2.98
N PRO A 233 -3.69 -7.32 -3.95
CA PRO A 233 -3.56 -5.94 -4.41
C PRO A 233 -4.85 -5.37 -5.02
N ALA A 234 -5.58 -6.16 -5.83
CA ALA A 234 -6.88 -5.74 -6.38
C ALA A 234 -7.91 -5.53 -5.27
N ILE A 235 -8.01 -6.43 -4.30
CA ILE A 235 -8.96 -6.28 -3.18
C ILE A 235 -8.66 -5.00 -2.41
N MET A 236 -7.39 -4.75 -2.08
CA MET A 236 -6.99 -3.53 -1.36
C MET A 236 -7.35 -2.26 -2.14
N ALA A 237 -7.05 -2.22 -3.44
CA ALA A 237 -7.33 -1.07 -4.28
C ALA A 237 -8.86 -0.86 -4.49
N ALA A 238 -9.62 -1.95 -4.68
CA ALA A 238 -11.09 -1.89 -4.74
C ALA A 238 -11.68 -1.37 -3.43
N CYS A 239 -11.19 -1.83 -2.28
CA CYS A 239 -11.65 -1.37 -0.99
C CYS A 239 -11.36 0.11 -0.75
N GLN A 240 -10.25 0.62 -1.28
CA GLN A 240 -9.92 2.05 -1.22
C GLN A 240 -10.97 2.89 -1.98
N VAL A 241 -11.40 2.45 -3.17
CA VAL A 241 -12.50 3.09 -3.91
C VAL A 241 -13.80 3.04 -3.11
N ILE A 242 -14.15 1.89 -2.55
CA ILE A 242 -15.36 1.69 -1.75
C ILE A 242 -15.35 2.59 -0.49
N GLN A 243 -14.21 2.73 0.18
CA GLN A 243 -14.05 3.61 1.33
C GLN A 243 -14.26 5.08 0.97
N LYS A 244 -13.75 5.52 -0.19
CA LYS A 244 -13.96 6.89 -0.69
C LYS A 244 -15.43 7.17 -0.98
N HIS A 245 -16.20 6.18 -1.41
CA HIS A 245 -17.65 6.29 -1.58
C HIS A 245 -18.44 6.25 -0.27
N GLY A 246 -17.81 5.90 0.86
CA GLY A 246 -18.43 5.88 2.19
C GLY A 246 -18.94 4.51 2.66
N ASP A 247 -18.85 3.48 1.82
CA ASP A 247 -19.37 2.13 2.10
C ASP A 247 -18.40 1.28 2.93
N ALA A 248 -18.10 1.74 4.15
CA ALA A 248 -17.11 1.12 5.01
C ALA A 248 -17.42 -0.35 5.38
N ASP A 249 -18.69 -0.73 5.46
CA ASP A 249 -19.09 -2.12 5.79
C ASP A 249 -18.73 -3.11 4.68
N VAL A 250 -18.95 -2.73 3.43
CA VAL A 250 -18.58 -3.55 2.27
C VAL A 250 -17.06 -3.70 2.24
N ALA A 251 -16.32 -2.61 2.44
CA ALA A 251 -14.86 -2.64 2.50
C ALA A 251 -14.36 -3.57 3.61
N LEU A 252 -14.92 -3.49 4.83
CA LEU A 252 -14.57 -4.38 5.94
C LEU A 252 -14.80 -5.85 5.58
N SER A 253 -15.92 -6.19 4.94
CA SER A 253 -16.21 -7.56 4.51
C SER A 253 -15.15 -8.11 3.54
N LYS A 254 -14.64 -7.26 2.63
CA LYS A 254 -13.61 -7.64 1.65
C LYS A 254 -12.22 -7.72 2.28
N TYR A 255 -11.89 -6.84 3.22
CA TYR A 255 -10.63 -6.95 3.98
C TYR A 255 -10.55 -8.24 4.80
N ARG A 256 -11.68 -8.83 5.22
CA ARG A 256 -11.71 -10.17 5.86
C ARG A 256 -11.03 -11.25 5.04
N ILE A 257 -11.19 -11.19 3.72
CA ILE A 257 -10.58 -12.15 2.79
C ILE A 257 -9.05 -11.97 2.78
N VAL A 258 -8.57 -10.72 2.87
CA VAL A 258 -7.15 -10.40 2.81
C VAL A 258 -6.43 -10.79 4.09
N TYR A 259 -6.90 -10.33 5.25
CA TYR A 259 -6.20 -10.62 6.51
C TYR A 259 -6.31 -12.10 6.91
N GLY A 260 -7.36 -12.81 6.46
CA GLY A 260 -7.46 -14.27 6.64
C GLY A 260 -6.36 -15.05 5.94
N ARG A 261 -5.72 -14.48 4.91
CA ARG A 261 -4.58 -15.07 4.19
C ARG A 261 -3.24 -14.49 4.59
N LYS A 262 -3.18 -13.16 4.74
CA LYS A 262 -1.98 -12.40 5.08
C LYS A 262 -2.26 -11.53 6.31
N PRO A 263 -2.22 -12.11 7.52
CA PRO A 263 -2.55 -11.39 8.76
C PRO A 263 -1.50 -10.33 9.14
N GLU A 264 -0.32 -10.36 8.54
CA GLU A 264 0.85 -9.51 8.85
C GLU A 264 0.99 -8.30 7.92
N CYS A 265 -0.02 -7.98 7.11
CA CYS A 265 0.04 -6.82 6.22
C CYS A 265 -0.37 -5.53 6.95
N ALA A 266 0.62 -4.67 7.27
CA ALA A 266 0.40 -3.40 7.97
C ALA A 266 -0.58 -2.47 7.23
N GLN A 267 -0.50 -2.40 5.90
CA GLN A 267 -1.35 -1.55 5.06
C GLN A 267 -2.83 -1.93 5.17
N VAL A 268 -3.13 -3.22 5.29
CA VAL A 268 -4.49 -3.72 5.46
C VAL A 268 -5.04 -3.28 6.82
N TRP A 269 -4.24 -3.41 7.88
CA TRP A 269 -4.64 -2.95 9.22
C TRP A 269 -4.83 -1.43 9.29
N ASN A 270 -4.02 -0.67 8.55
CA ASN A 270 -4.21 0.77 8.40
C ASN A 270 -5.58 1.09 7.80
N ASN A 271 -5.89 0.49 6.65
CA ASN A 271 -7.14 0.77 5.94
C ASN A 271 -8.37 0.25 6.71
N ILE A 272 -8.27 -0.88 7.42
CA ILE A 272 -9.32 -1.36 8.34
C ILE A 272 -9.54 -0.35 9.48
N GLY A 273 -8.46 0.20 10.05
CA GLY A 273 -8.52 1.25 11.05
C GLY A 273 -9.29 2.47 10.54
N MET A 274 -9.02 2.90 9.30
CA MET A 274 -9.72 4.01 8.66
C MET A 274 -11.19 3.70 8.33
N CYS A 275 -11.55 2.45 8.01
CA CYS A 275 -12.95 2.02 7.95
C CYS A 275 -13.66 2.15 9.30
N PHE A 276 -13.03 1.75 10.40
CA PHE A 276 -13.63 1.92 11.72
C PHE A 276 -13.74 3.40 12.11
N PHE A 277 -12.76 4.21 11.72
CA PHE A 277 -12.78 5.65 11.90
C PHE A 277 -13.94 6.32 11.17
N SER A 278 -14.20 5.98 9.89
CA SER A 278 -15.35 6.53 9.15
C SER A 278 -16.69 6.11 9.75
N LYS A 279 -16.75 4.93 10.38
CA LYS A 279 -17.89 4.45 11.17
C LYS A 279 -17.99 5.03 12.59
N LYS A 280 -17.14 6.00 12.95
CA LYS A 280 -17.05 6.60 14.30
C LYS A 280 -16.74 5.60 15.43
N LYS A 281 -16.20 4.42 15.11
CA LYS A 281 -15.75 3.41 16.07
C LYS A 281 -14.29 3.65 16.45
N PHE A 282 -14.01 4.74 17.16
CA PHE A 282 -12.66 5.23 17.39
C PHE A 282 -11.75 4.26 18.16
N VAL A 283 -12.25 3.56 19.18
CA VAL A 283 -11.44 2.60 19.96
C VAL A 283 -10.97 1.42 19.10
N ALA A 284 -11.85 0.90 18.24
CA ALA A 284 -11.51 -0.16 17.28
C ALA A 284 -10.50 0.35 16.24
N ALA A 285 -10.67 1.60 15.77
CA ALA A 285 -9.73 2.24 14.86
C ALA A 285 -8.32 2.36 15.46
N VAL A 286 -8.20 2.87 16.70
CA VAL A 286 -6.91 2.96 17.41
C VAL A 286 -6.27 1.58 17.57
N SER A 287 -7.05 0.57 17.92
CA SER A 287 -6.53 -0.80 18.10
C SER A 287 -5.95 -1.37 16.80
N CYS A 288 -6.64 -1.18 15.68
CA CYS A 288 -6.17 -1.61 14.36
C CYS A 288 -4.94 -0.81 13.90
N LEU A 289 -4.93 0.51 14.10
CA LEU A 289 -3.80 1.38 13.73
C LEU A 289 -2.56 1.11 14.59
N LYS A 290 -2.72 0.82 15.89
CA LYS A 290 -1.60 0.39 16.75
C LYS A 290 -1.00 -0.93 16.28
N ARG A 291 -1.83 -1.88 15.86
CA ARG A 291 -1.36 -3.13 15.25
C ARG A 291 -0.62 -2.86 13.92
N ALA A 292 -1.14 -1.97 13.08
CA ALA A 292 -0.47 -1.56 11.85
C ALA A 292 0.91 -0.94 12.15
N ASN A 293 0.99 -0.08 13.16
CA ASN A 293 2.24 0.55 13.60
C ASN A 293 3.25 -0.44 14.19
N TYR A 294 2.78 -1.47 14.90
CA TYR A 294 3.63 -2.56 15.38
C TYR A 294 4.26 -3.35 14.22
N LEU A 295 3.50 -3.60 13.17
CA LEU A 295 3.97 -4.32 11.97
C LEU A 295 4.91 -3.47 11.11
N ALA A 296 4.67 -2.16 11.00
CA ALA A 296 5.49 -1.23 10.23
C ALA A 296 5.70 0.10 10.96
N PRO A 297 6.70 0.19 11.87
CA PRO A 297 6.94 1.39 12.69
C PRO A 297 7.43 2.62 11.90
N PHE A 298 8.01 2.40 10.72
CA PHE A 298 8.61 3.46 9.90
C PHE A 298 7.69 3.95 8.77
N GLU A 299 6.41 3.59 8.80
CA GLU A 299 5.44 4.03 7.81
C GLU A 299 4.74 5.33 8.24
N LEU A 300 4.95 6.40 7.47
CA LEU A 300 4.45 7.74 7.81
C LEU A 300 2.93 7.79 7.87
N TYR A 301 2.24 7.17 6.92
CA TYR A 301 0.79 7.29 6.81
C TYR A 301 0.06 6.62 7.97
N ILE A 302 0.61 5.54 8.53
CA ILE A 302 0.06 4.87 9.71
C ILE A 302 0.13 5.81 10.91
N LEU A 303 1.29 6.46 11.14
CA LEU A 303 1.47 7.42 12.23
C LEU A 303 0.60 8.65 12.07
N TYR A 304 0.47 9.17 10.84
CA TYR A 304 -0.42 10.28 10.51
C TYR A 304 -1.89 9.94 10.81
N ASN A 305 -2.36 8.78 10.33
CA ASN A 305 -3.74 8.31 10.56
C ASN A 305 -4.00 8.06 12.05
N LEU A 306 -3.03 7.50 12.77
CA LEU A 306 -3.13 7.28 14.21
C LEU A 306 -3.22 8.59 14.97
N ALA A 307 -2.40 9.59 14.63
CA ALA A 307 -2.49 10.94 15.20
C ALA A 307 -3.84 11.60 14.92
N LEU A 308 -4.36 11.43 13.71
CA LEU A 308 -5.68 11.92 13.34
C LEU A 308 -6.77 11.35 14.25
N VAL A 309 -6.80 10.02 14.43
CA VAL A 309 -7.78 9.39 15.32
C VAL A 309 -7.64 9.90 16.76
N HIS A 310 -6.42 10.12 17.25
CA HIS A 310 -6.18 10.69 18.57
C HIS A 310 -6.67 12.14 18.71
N LEU A 311 -6.58 12.97 17.65
CA LEU A 311 -7.15 14.32 17.66
C LEU A 311 -8.68 14.34 17.74
N TYR A 312 -9.34 13.37 17.10
CA TYR A 312 -10.78 13.19 17.22
C TYR A 312 -11.19 12.71 18.61
N LEU A 313 -10.34 11.90 19.27
CA LEU A 313 -10.50 11.49 20.67
C LEU A 313 -10.09 12.58 21.68
N GLN A 314 -9.75 13.79 21.22
CA GLN A 314 -9.24 14.89 22.04
C GLN A 314 -7.94 14.59 22.82
N GLN A 315 -7.23 13.51 22.44
CA GLN A 315 -5.94 13.13 23.03
C GLN A 315 -4.80 13.88 22.33
N ASN A 316 -4.81 15.22 22.44
CA ASN A 316 -3.96 16.11 21.65
C ASN A 316 -2.45 15.89 21.88
N ALA A 317 -2.05 15.58 23.12
CA ALA A 317 -0.64 15.29 23.46
C ALA A 317 -0.12 14.05 22.72
N SER A 318 -0.89 12.97 22.72
CA SER A 318 -0.52 11.74 21.99
C SER A 318 -0.44 11.99 20.48
N ALA A 319 -1.39 12.74 19.92
CA ALA A 319 -1.39 13.11 18.51
C ALA A 319 -0.14 13.90 18.13
N ALA A 320 0.27 14.88 18.95
CA ALA A 320 1.47 15.67 18.71
C ALA A 320 2.73 14.79 18.65
N ILE A 321 2.87 13.80 19.54
CA ILE A 321 4.00 12.86 19.55
C ILE A 321 4.03 12.04 18.25
N PHE A 322 2.89 11.47 17.85
CA PHE A 322 2.81 10.68 16.61
C PHE A 322 3.10 11.54 15.37
N LEU A 323 2.65 12.80 15.33
CA LEU A 323 2.94 13.71 14.23
C LEU A 323 4.42 14.10 14.19
N GLN A 324 5.04 14.36 15.33
CA GLN A 324 6.48 14.60 15.41
C GLN A 324 7.27 13.37 14.92
N SER A 325 6.83 12.16 15.25
CA SER A 325 7.45 10.93 14.74
C SER A 325 7.29 10.79 13.22
N ALA A 326 6.11 11.11 12.66
CA ALA A 326 5.87 11.12 11.23
C ALA A 326 6.76 12.15 10.50
N ILE A 327 6.92 13.35 11.07
CA ILE A 327 7.79 14.41 10.55
C ILE A 327 9.26 13.99 10.58
N ARG A 328 9.70 13.26 11.61
CA ARG A 328 11.07 12.72 11.67
C ARG A 328 11.35 11.74 10.53
N ILE A 329 10.36 10.93 10.15
CA ILE A 329 10.48 9.99 9.02
C ILE A 329 10.51 10.75 7.68
N ASN A 330 9.58 11.69 7.46
CA ASN A 330 9.55 12.51 6.26
C ASN A 330 9.34 13.99 6.58
N ARG A 331 10.44 14.73 6.55
CA ARG A 331 10.46 16.17 6.83
C ARG A 331 9.70 17.03 5.80
N LYS A 332 9.36 16.49 4.63
CA LYS A 332 8.70 17.20 3.53
C LYS A 332 7.19 16.98 3.47
N HIS A 333 6.60 16.27 4.44
CA HIS A 333 5.17 15.99 4.44
C HIS A 333 4.37 17.15 5.05
N ALA A 334 3.89 18.08 4.21
CA ALA A 334 3.15 19.28 4.66
C ALA A 334 1.92 18.97 5.53
N PRO A 335 1.05 17.98 5.21
CA PRO A 335 -0.14 17.71 6.03
C PRO A 335 0.15 17.35 7.48
N SER A 336 1.29 16.69 7.77
CA SER A 336 1.70 16.39 9.14
C SER A 336 1.99 17.66 9.95
N TYR A 337 2.56 18.70 9.34
CA TYR A 337 2.80 19.97 10.01
C TYR A 337 1.50 20.75 10.23
N ALA A 338 0.58 20.77 9.27
CA ALA A 338 -0.74 21.37 9.45
C ALA A 338 -1.49 20.71 10.62
N LEU A 339 -1.52 19.38 10.65
CA LEU A 339 -2.20 18.63 11.71
C LEU A 339 -1.49 18.78 13.07
N LEU A 340 -0.16 18.95 13.07
CA LEU A 340 0.59 19.28 14.28
C LEU A 340 0.24 20.67 14.80
N GLY A 341 0.05 21.65 13.91
CA GLY A 341 -0.45 22.98 14.26
C GLY A 341 -1.82 22.93 14.94
N VAL A 342 -2.72 22.07 14.45
CA VAL A 342 -4.03 21.83 15.09
C VAL A 342 -3.85 21.21 16.48
N ALA A 343 -2.99 20.19 16.61
CA ALA A 343 -2.73 19.53 17.89
C ALA A 343 -2.17 20.51 18.94
N LEU A 344 -1.18 21.31 18.55
CA LEU A 344 -0.52 22.30 19.42
C LEU A 344 -1.46 23.46 19.79
N SER A 345 -2.31 23.89 18.87
CA SER A 345 -3.33 24.91 19.16
C SER A 345 -4.33 24.44 20.22
N LYS A 346 -4.61 23.13 20.33
CA LYS A 346 -5.45 22.56 21.37
C LYS A 346 -4.69 22.21 22.66
N LEU A 347 -3.37 22.36 22.67
CA LEU A 347 -2.50 22.20 23.84
C LEU A 347 -2.09 23.56 24.42
N ASP A 348 -2.72 24.64 23.96
CA ASP A 348 -2.42 26.02 24.34
C ASP A 348 -0.96 26.46 24.10
N GLU A 349 -0.33 25.90 23.06
CA GLU A 349 1.01 26.31 22.60
C GLU A 349 0.95 27.10 21.27
N PRO A 350 0.50 28.37 21.28
CA PRO A 350 0.26 29.14 20.06
C PRO A 350 1.54 29.44 19.27
N GLU A 351 2.68 29.66 19.93
CA GLU A 351 3.94 29.96 19.26
C GLU A 351 4.43 28.78 18.40
N ASN A 352 4.39 27.58 18.97
CA ASN A 352 4.77 26.35 18.27
C ASN A 352 3.77 26.00 17.18
N ALA A 353 2.47 26.23 17.41
CA ALA A 353 1.43 26.07 16.39
C ALA A 353 1.66 27.00 15.18
N LEU A 354 1.97 28.28 15.42
CA LEU A 354 2.28 29.24 14.35
C LEU A 354 3.50 28.80 13.53
N ARG A 355 4.56 28.31 14.18
CA ARG A 355 5.72 27.74 13.48
C ARG A 355 5.30 26.53 12.62
N ALA A 356 4.52 25.60 13.16
CA ALA A 356 4.06 24.44 12.42
C ALA A 356 3.24 24.82 11.17
N TYR A 357 2.27 25.73 11.30
CA TYR A 357 1.47 26.21 10.16
C TYR A 357 2.30 26.93 9.12
N THR A 358 3.20 27.83 9.54
CA THR A 358 4.07 28.54 8.58
C THR A 358 5.01 27.60 7.84
N TYR A 359 5.54 26.55 8.49
CA TYR A 359 6.30 25.51 7.80
C TYR A 359 5.43 24.68 6.85
N SER A 360 4.19 24.33 7.22
CA SER A 360 3.26 23.63 6.34
C SER A 360 3.01 24.41 5.05
N LEU A 361 2.72 25.70 5.16
CA LEU A 361 2.44 26.58 4.02
C LEU A 361 3.67 26.88 3.16
N LYS A 362 4.88 26.86 3.76
CA LYS A 362 6.13 26.92 2.99
C LYS A 362 6.35 25.68 2.13
N LEU A 363 5.93 24.51 2.61
CA LEU A 363 6.07 23.23 1.89
C LEU A 363 5.00 23.07 0.81
N ASP A 364 3.74 23.37 1.15
CA ASP A 364 2.62 23.33 0.23
C ASP A 364 1.71 24.55 0.47
N PRO A 365 1.88 25.62 -0.33
CA PRO A 365 1.04 26.81 -0.24
C PRO A 365 -0.34 26.61 -0.90
N THR A 366 -0.54 25.51 -1.64
CA THR A 366 -1.74 25.26 -2.44
C THR A 366 -2.81 24.48 -1.69
N ASP A 367 -2.47 23.85 -0.55
CA ASP A 367 -3.41 23.02 0.20
C ASP A 367 -4.51 23.85 0.88
N PRO A 368 -5.79 23.72 0.46
CA PRO A 368 -6.88 24.50 1.04
C PRO A 368 -7.14 24.15 2.51
N MET A 369 -6.89 22.89 2.90
CA MET A 369 -7.12 22.41 4.27
C MET A 369 -6.14 23.08 5.25
N ALA A 370 -4.85 23.10 4.91
CA ALA A 370 -3.84 23.79 5.72
C ALA A 370 -4.12 25.29 5.86
N LEU A 371 -4.53 25.96 4.78
CA LEU A 371 -4.90 27.38 4.79
C LEU A 371 -6.11 27.66 5.68
N LEU A 372 -7.15 26.82 5.58
CA LEU A 372 -8.37 26.99 6.39
C LEU A 372 -8.09 26.75 7.87
N ASN A 373 -7.34 25.69 8.22
CA ASN A 373 -6.92 25.44 9.61
C ASN A 373 -6.06 26.58 10.17
N TYR A 374 -5.21 27.18 9.33
CA TYR A 374 -4.42 28.34 9.72
C TYR A 374 -5.27 29.60 9.94
N ALA A 375 -6.26 29.86 9.08
CA ALA A 375 -7.21 30.97 9.25
C ALA A 375 -8.02 30.83 10.55
N ILE A 376 -8.47 29.61 10.88
CA ILE A 376 -9.13 29.30 12.16
C ILE A 376 -8.20 29.63 13.34
N PHE A 377 -6.95 29.19 13.27
CA PHE A 377 -5.95 29.47 14.30
C PHE A 377 -5.69 30.98 14.48
N GLN A 378 -5.59 31.74 13.38
CA GLN A 378 -5.39 33.19 13.44
C GLN A 378 -6.60 33.92 14.07
N SER A 379 -7.81 33.47 13.76
CA SER A 379 -9.05 34.00 14.36
C SER A 379 -9.05 33.78 15.88
N ASN A 380 -8.68 32.58 16.32
CA ASN A 380 -8.67 32.21 17.74
C ASN A 380 -7.57 32.94 18.55
N THR A 381 -6.43 33.25 17.93
CA THR A 381 -5.31 33.93 18.58
C THR A 381 -5.44 35.45 18.64
N GLY A 382 -6.52 36.02 18.08
CA GLY A 382 -6.77 37.46 18.10
C GLY A 382 -5.89 38.26 17.14
N VAL A 383 -5.35 37.62 16.10
CA VAL A 383 -4.58 38.28 15.03
C VAL A 383 -5.50 39.27 14.28
N PRO A 384 -5.01 40.43 13.79
CA PRO A 384 -5.84 41.39 13.09
C PRO A 384 -6.61 40.76 11.92
N LYS A 385 -7.88 41.13 11.79
CA LYS A 385 -8.82 40.62 10.76
C LYS A 385 -8.25 40.74 9.34
N SER A 386 -7.47 41.77 9.05
CA SER A 386 -6.81 41.95 7.75
C SER A 386 -5.90 40.77 7.36
N LYS A 387 -5.18 40.17 8.30
CA LYS A 387 -4.34 38.99 8.03
C LYS A 387 -5.21 37.75 7.80
N VAL A 388 -6.27 37.58 8.59
CA VAL A 388 -7.23 36.49 8.41
C VAL A 388 -7.86 36.56 7.03
N ASP A 389 -8.33 37.74 6.62
CA ASP A 389 -8.92 37.98 5.30
C ASP A 389 -7.95 37.67 4.17
N THR A 390 -6.66 38.00 4.31
CA THR A 390 -5.65 37.63 3.29
C THR A 390 -5.47 36.12 3.17
N THR A 391 -5.46 35.39 4.29
CA THR A 391 -5.37 33.91 4.26
C THR A 391 -6.63 33.27 3.68
N LEU A 392 -7.80 33.83 3.99
CA LEU A 392 -9.08 33.36 3.43
C LEU A 392 -9.19 33.66 1.94
N GLN A 393 -8.71 34.82 1.46
CA GLN A 393 -8.62 35.12 0.04
C GLN A 393 -7.72 34.12 -0.70
N GLN A 394 -6.57 33.76 -0.12
CA GLN A 394 -5.71 32.70 -0.66
C GLN A 394 -6.41 31.34 -0.68
N PHE A 395 -7.14 31.00 0.39
CA PHE A 395 -7.95 29.79 0.44
C PHE A 395 -9.00 29.77 -0.69
N TYR A 396 -9.79 30.83 -0.87
CA TYR A 396 -10.82 30.90 -1.91
C TYR A 396 -10.22 30.75 -3.30
N LYS A 397 -9.09 31.42 -3.58
CA LYS A 397 -8.38 31.29 -4.86
C LYS A 397 -7.94 29.84 -5.12
N ASN A 398 -7.29 29.21 -4.15
CA ASN A 398 -6.82 27.83 -4.32
C ASN A 398 -7.98 26.83 -4.40
N TYR A 399 -9.07 27.09 -3.67
CA TYR A 399 -10.28 26.28 -3.71
C TYR A 399 -10.97 26.35 -5.08
N THR A 400 -11.11 27.54 -5.68
CA THR A 400 -11.72 27.69 -7.01
C THR A 400 -10.84 27.11 -8.11
N GLU A 401 -9.53 27.35 -8.07
CA GLU A 401 -8.57 26.72 -9.00
C GLU A 401 -8.69 25.19 -8.95
N ARG A 402 -8.74 24.62 -7.74
CA ARG A 402 -8.92 23.17 -7.56
C ARG A 402 -10.26 22.67 -8.09
N ALA A 403 -11.34 23.41 -7.84
CA ALA A 403 -12.69 23.09 -8.33
C ALA A 403 -12.79 23.11 -9.87
N THR A 404 -11.98 23.91 -10.56
CA THR A 404 -11.94 23.91 -12.03
C THR A 404 -11.12 22.74 -12.60
N SER A 405 -10.13 22.26 -11.87
CA SER A 405 -9.22 21.19 -12.31
C SER A 405 -9.72 19.77 -12.04
N ILE A 406 -10.58 19.58 -11.03
CA ILE A 406 -11.04 18.29 -10.53
C ILE A 406 -12.58 18.29 -10.52
N ASN A 407 -13.20 17.15 -10.82
CA ASN A 407 -14.65 16.96 -10.66
C ASN A 407 -15.11 17.49 -9.29
N GLN A 408 -16.13 18.37 -9.29
CA GLN A 408 -16.66 19.10 -8.12
C GLN A 408 -16.95 18.22 -6.87
N ARG A 409 -17.14 16.90 -7.06
CA ARG A 409 -17.47 15.93 -6.01
C ARG A 409 -16.37 15.68 -4.96
N GLU A 410 -15.12 16.10 -5.20
CA GLU A 410 -14.02 15.93 -4.23
C GLU A 410 -13.80 17.12 -3.29
N LEU A 411 -14.46 18.26 -3.53
CA LEU A 411 -14.35 19.39 -2.63
C LEU A 411 -15.41 19.24 -1.53
N ASP A 412 -14.95 19.08 -0.29
CA ASP A 412 -15.83 19.12 0.87
C ASP A 412 -16.49 20.50 0.96
N GLU A 413 -17.77 20.60 0.57
CA GLU A 413 -18.57 21.83 0.68
C GLU A 413 -18.57 22.39 2.11
N SER A 414 -18.42 21.50 3.10
CA SER A 414 -18.24 21.88 4.51
C SER A 414 -17.06 22.84 4.75
N MET A 415 -16.00 22.78 3.96
CA MET A 415 -14.88 23.73 4.04
C MET A 415 -15.33 25.15 3.68
N LEU A 416 -16.17 25.28 2.66
CA LEU A 416 -16.71 26.57 2.22
C LEU A 416 -17.65 27.16 3.28
N ASP A 417 -18.47 26.32 3.90
CA ASP A 417 -19.37 26.74 4.98
C ASP A 417 -18.60 27.23 6.20
N ILE A 418 -17.51 26.57 6.56
CA ILE A 418 -16.65 26.99 7.66
C ILE A 418 -15.92 28.29 7.32
N ALA A 419 -15.40 28.42 6.09
CA ALA A 419 -14.78 29.67 5.63
C ALA A 419 -15.78 30.85 5.67
N LYS A 420 -17.03 30.65 5.23
CA LYS A 420 -18.09 31.67 5.31
C LYS A 420 -18.38 32.09 6.75
N ARG A 421 -18.40 31.15 7.70
CA ARG A 421 -18.59 31.45 9.13
C ARG A 421 -17.46 32.29 9.71
N LEU A 422 -16.24 32.14 9.22
CA LEU A 422 -15.09 32.95 9.67
C LEU A 422 -15.11 34.38 9.12
N VAL A 423 -15.69 34.60 7.93
CA VAL A 423 -15.85 35.92 7.31
C VAL A 423 -17.02 36.70 7.92
N ALA A 424 -18.07 36.00 8.39
CA ALA A 424 -19.23 36.64 8.99
C ALA A 424 -18.77 37.49 10.20
N PRO A 425 -19.16 38.78 10.28
CA PRO A 425 -18.79 39.60 11.42
C PRO A 425 -19.36 38.95 12.68
N THR A 426 -18.52 38.77 13.70
CA THR A 426 -18.94 38.55 15.08
C THR A 426 -19.70 39.80 15.56
N SER A 427 -20.90 40.02 15.05
CA SER A 427 -21.89 40.84 15.69
C SER A 427 -22.27 40.13 16.99
N GLY A 428 -22.28 40.87 18.09
CA GLY A 428 -22.81 40.40 19.36
C GLY A 428 -24.31 40.16 19.25
N VAL A 429 -24.68 39.08 18.57
CA VAL A 429 -26.04 38.57 18.50
C VAL A 429 -25.97 37.23 19.20
N GLN A 430 -26.32 37.24 20.49
CA GLN A 430 -26.95 36.06 21.08
C GLN A 430 -27.97 35.54 20.05
N PRO A 431 -28.02 34.24 19.74
CA PRO A 431 -29.15 33.73 18.99
C PRO A 431 -30.39 34.06 19.82
N GLN A 432 -31.12 35.10 19.43
CA GLN A 432 -32.48 35.30 19.87
C GLN A 432 -33.23 34.09 19.33
N SER A 433 -33.36 33.10 20.21
CA SER A 433 -34.46 32.17 20.21
C SER A 433 -35.74 32.98 20.06
N THR A 434 -36.28 33.05 18.85
CA THR A 434 -37.72 33.22 18.67
C THR A 434 -38.40 31.92 19.11
N TYR A 435 -38.31 31.61 20.40
CA TYR A 435 -39.34 30.84 21.07
C TYR A 435 -40.31 31.86 21.64
N SER A 436 -41.41 32.04 20.91
CA SER A 436 -42.66 32.53 21.47
C SER A 436 -42.91 31.80 22.78
N SER A 437 -42.98 32.55 23.88
CA SER A 437 -43.41 32.07 25.18
C SER A 437 -44.89 31.73 25.13
N GLN A 438 -45.21 30.51 24.72
CA GLN A 438 -46.47 29.85 25.06
C GLN A 438 -46.18 28.42 25.50
N PRO A 439 -46.64 28.00 26.69
CA PRO A 439 -46.51 26.61 27.12
C PRO A 439 -47.35 25.69 26.21
N PRO A 440 -46.84 24.52 25.80
CA PRO A 440 -47.62 23.57 24.99
C PRO A 440 -48.77 22.97 25.82
N PRO A 441 -49.94 22.69 25.20
CA PRO A 441 -51.04 22.00 25.86
C PRO A 441 -50.68 20.54 26.17
N PRO A 442 -51.23 19.94 27.25
CA PRO A 442 -50.92 18.58 27.65
C PRO A 442 -51.42 17.55 26.61
N PRO A 443 -50.70 16.43 26.41
CA PRO A 443 -51.11 15.38 25.47
C PRO A 443 -52.37 14.62 25.95
N PRO A 444 -53.21 14.12 25.02
CA PRO A 444 -54.41 13.37 25.37
C PRO A 444 -54.06 12.00 25.98
N PRO A 445 -54.92 11.46 26.88
CA PRO A 445 -54.66 10.20 27.56
C PRO A 445 -54.73 9.02 26.58
N VAL A 446 -53.66 8.23 26.54
CA VAL A 446 -53.62 6.93 25.86
C VAL A 446 -54.39 5.92 26.70
N GLN A 447 -55.47 5.39 26.14
CA GLN A 447 -56.17 4.22 26.66
C GLN A 447 -55.26 3.01 26.49
N TYR A 448 -54.90 2.37 27.60
CA TYR A 448 -54.28 1.04 27.57
C TYR A 448 -55.40 0.01 27.46
N GLU A 449 -55.44 -0.72 26.35
CA GLU A 449 -56.20 -1.96 26.23
C GLU A 449 -55.64 -2.98 27.22
N GLN A 450 -56.53 -3.52 28.05
CA GLN A 450 -56.28 -4.62 28.97
C GLN A 450 -56.21 -5.90 28.14
N ASP A 451 -55.09 -6.60 28.20
CA ASP A 451 -55.05 -8.03 27.93
C ASP A 451 -54.47 -8.75 29.16
N ASP A 452 -55.26 -9.72 29.62
CA ASP A 452 -55.08 -10.56 30.79
C ASP A 452 -53.82 -11.43 30.73
N VAL A 453 -53.30 -11.79 31.92
CA VAL A 453 -52.80 -13.14 32.36
C VAL A 453 -51.91 -13.00 33.62
N PRO A 454 -51.92 -13.94 34.59
CA PRO A 454 -51.97 -13.61 36.02
C PRO A 454 -50.68 -13.81 36.85
N ALA A 455 -50.65 -13.06 37.96
CA ALA A 455 -50.04 -13.25 39.29
C ALA A 455 -48.96 -14.32 39.54
N SER A 456 -47.83 -13.91 40.14
CA SER A 456 -47.52 -14.14 41.57
C SER A 456 -46.10 -13.72 42.01
N SER A 457 -46.03 -13.26 43.28
CA SER A 457 -44.88 -13.21 44.20
C SER A 457 -43.87 -12.04 44.05
N THR A 458 -43.98 -11.00 44.91
CA THR A 458 -43.11 -10.67 46.09
C THR A 458 -41.67 -10.27 45.72
N SER A 459 -41.00 -9.23 46.24
CA SER A 459 -41.23 -8.22 47.27
C SER A 459 -39.94 -7.38 47.41
N LEU A 460 -40.03 -6.16 47.99
CA LEU A 460 -38.99 -5.41 48.73
C LEU A 460 -37.84 -4.74 47.95
N PHE A 461 -37.86 -3.40 47.81
CA PHE A 461 -37.03 -2.44 48.57
C PHE A 461 -37.24 -0.98 48.09
N SER A 462 -37.31 -0.05 49.05
CA SER A 462 -37.60 1.39 48.89
C SER A 462 -36.41 2.24 48.38
N PRO A 463 -36.65 3.43 47.77
CA PRO A 463 -35.61 4.36 47.35
C PRO A 463 -35.26 5.42 48.43
N ARG A 464 -33.98 5.80 48.55
CA ARG A 464 -33.52 6.95 49.36
C ARG A 464 -33.39 8.21 48.50
N LYS A 465 -33.85 9.34 49.05
CA LYS A 465 -33.79 10.70 48.48
C LYS A 465 -32.37 11.31 48.57
N PRO A 466 -32.00 12.27 47.69
CA PRO A 466 -30.74 13.00 47.76
C PRO A 466 -30.81 14.25 48.66
N HIS A 467 -29.66 14.60 49.27
CA HIS A 467 -29.45 15.79 50.10
C HIS A 467 -29.12 17.04 49.26
N GLU A 468 -29.80 18.14 49.57
CA GLU A 468 -29.45 19.51 49.17
C GLU A 468 -28.27 20.03 50.00
N VAL A 469 -27.30 20.65 49.34
CA VAL A 469 -26.37 21.61 49.97
C VAL A 469 -26.27 22.82 49.04
N LYS A 470 -26.64 23.99 49.57
CA LYS A 470 -26.42 25.30 48.96
C LYS A 470 -25.10 25.88 49.46
N SER A 471 -24.30 26.44 48.57
CA SER A 471 -23.42 27.57 48.89
C SER A 471 -23.13 28.36 47.60
N ASN A 472 -23.46 29.65 47.66
CA ASN A 472 -23.13 30.68 46.68
C ASN A 472 -21.61 30.88 46.61
N ASP A 473 -21.07 31.25 45.45
CA ASP A 473 -20.36 32.53 45.25
C ASP A 473 -19.85 32.70 43.81
N GLU A 474 -20.15 33.89 43.28
CA GLU A 474 -19.46 34.69 42.27
C GLU A 474 -19.29 34.19 40.82
N ASP A 475 -20.15 34.77 39.96
CA ASP A 475 -20.07 34.82 38.51
C ASP A 475 -18.77 35.46 38.00
N ALA A 476 -17.98 34.69 37.23
CA ALA A 476 -17.15 35.20 36.16
C ALA A 476 -17.69 34.63 34.84
N PRO A 477 -17.98 35.42 33.80
CA PRO A 477 -18.51 34.87 32.56
C PRO A 477 -17.39 34.14 31.80
N GLU A 478 -17.35 32.81 31.95
CA GLU A 478 -16.62 31.94 31.04
C GLU A 478 -17.14 32.21 29.62
N LYS A 479 -16.25 32.71 28.75
CA LYS A 479 -16.55 32.81 27.32
C LYS A 479 -16.89 31.40 26.82
N PRO A 480 -17.98 31.20 26.07
CA PRO A 480 -18.30 29.90 25.52
C PRO A 480 -17.19 29.51 24.54
N VAL A 481 -16.44 28.47 24.89
CA VAL A 481 -15.51 27.79 23.98
C VAL A 481 -16.37 27.24 22.85
N GLN A 482 -16.37 27.91 21.70
CA GLN A 482 -16.99 27.39 20.49
C GLN A 482 -16.31 26.06 20.13
N GLU A 483 -17.06 24.96 20.21
CA GLU A 483 -16.61 23.65 19.75
C GLU A 483 -16.21 23.76 18.27
N VAL A 484 -14.92 23.56 18.01
CA VAL A 484 -14.34 23.62 16.67
C VAL A 484 -14.81 22.40 15.87
N PRO A 485 -15.56 22.56 14.77
CA PRO A 485 -15.81 21.44 13.88
C PRO A 485 -14.48 21.03 13.24
N LEU A 486 -14.00 19.84 13.60
CA LEU A 486 -12.85 19.23 12.92
C LEU A 486 -13.25 18.99 11.47
N ILE A 487 -12.64 19.74 10.55
CA ILE A 487 -12.80 19.49 9.13
C ILE A 487 -12.18 18.12 8.85
N LYS A 488 -12.95 17.25 8.18
CA LYS A 488 -12.49 15.93 7.77
C LYS A 488 -11.15 16.08 7.06
N THR A 489 -10.06 15.71 7.71
CA THR A 489 -8.77 15.63 7.04
C THR A 489 -8.88 14.55 5.95
N LYS A 490 -8.20 14.74 4.83
CA LYS A 490 -8.05 13.68 3.83
C LYS A 490 -7.64 12.39 4.53
N ILE A 491 -8.50 11.38 4.44
CA ILE A 491 -8.13 10.00 4.75
C ILE A 491 -7.07 9.65 3.71
N PHE A 492 -5.82 9.57 4.16
CA PHE A 492 -4.71 9.09 3.36
C PHE A 492 -4.64 7.57 3.55
N ASP A 493 -5.30 6.87 2.65
CA ASP A 493 -4.98 5.48 2.35
C ASP A 493 -4.05 5.56 1.14
N ASP A 494 -2.77 5.28 1.28
CA ASP A 494 -1.88 5.17 0.12
C ASP A 494 -1.50 3.70 -0.07
N GLY A 495 -1.85 3.18 -1.24
CA GLY A 495 -1.45 1.86 -1.73
C GLY A 495 -0.11 1.89 -2.47
N ARG A 496 0.66 2.98 -2.41
CA ARG A 496 1.93 3.10 -3.13
C ARG A 496 3.16 3.28 -2.25
N HIS A 497 4.10 2.37 -2.48
CA HIS A 497 5.52 2.58 -2.21
C HIS A 497 6.06 3.71 -3.09
N ARG A 498 6.67 4.72 -2.46
CA ARG A 498 7.70 5.54 -3.11
C ARG A 498 9.07 4.95 -2.78
N GLN A 499 9.72 4.40 -3.81
CA GLN A 499 11.18 4.30 -3.83
C GLN A 499 11.76 5.71 -3.69
N ARG A 500 12.74 5.83 -2.79
CA ARG A 500 13.40 7.10 -2.42
C ARG A 500 13.86 7.86 -3.67
N ARG A 501 13.35 9.09 -3.82
CA ARG A 501 13.93 10.14 -4.70
C ARG A 501 15.01 10.87 -3.92
N THR A 502 16.27 10.61 -4.25
CA THR A 502 17.38 11.54 -4.04
C THR A 502 17.87 11.97 -5.42
N LYS A 503 17.36 13.08 -5.93
CA LYS A 503 18.03 13.87 -6.98
C LYS A 503 18.16 15.29 -6.44
N GLN A 504 19.39 15.70 -6.16
CA GLN A 504 20.01 16.91 -6.70
C GLN A 504 21.41 17.05 -6.09
N LEU A 505 22.44 16.94 -6.93
CA LEU A 505 23.57 17.87 -7.04
C LEU A 505 24.58 17.27 -8.03
N SER A 506 24.61 17.77 -9.25
CA SER A 506 25.84 18.15 -9.98
C SER A 506 25.53 18.42 -11.46
N THR A 507 25.34 19.70 -11.77
CA THR A 507 25.74 20.26 -13.05
C THR A 507 26.83 21.27 -12.75
N ALA A 508 28.08 20.88 -12.96
CA ALA A 508 29.19 21.80 -13.24
C ALA A 508 30.32 20.98 -13.90
N SER A 509 30.44 21.16 -15.20
CA SER A 509 31.55 20.74 -16.04
C SER A 509 32.82 21.52 -15.71
N THR A 510 33.98 20.87 -15.54
CA THR A 510 35.17 20.94 -16.43
C THR A 510 36.47 20.41 -15.77
N ASN A 511 37.16 19.56 -16.54
CA ASN A 511 38.62 19.36 -16.66
C ASN A 511 39.48 18.95 -15.45
N VAL A 512 40.06 17.74 -15.52
CA VAL A 512 41.51 17.40 -15.68
C VAL A 512 41.83 16.04 -15.00
N GLN A 513 42.06 15.04 -15.86
CA GLN A 513 42.97 13.86 -15.81
C GLN A 513 43.22 12.98 -14.55
N PRO A 514 43.60 11.70 -14.77
CA PRO A 514 43.46 10.60 -13.81
C PRO A 514 44.74 10.32 -13.02
N VAL A 515 44.60 9.82 -11.79
CA VAL A 515 45.68 9.15 -11.05
C VAL A 515 45.15 7.85 -10.47
N GLN A 516 45.98 6.82 -10.64
CA GLN A 516 45.84 5.42 -10.28
C GLN A 516 45.96 5.18 -8.77
N ASN A 517 45.65 3.93 -8.38
CA ASN A 517 45.92 3.27 -7.09
C ASN A 517 44.91 3.65 -5.99
N GLU A 518 44.39 2.76 -5.14
CA GLU A 518 44.93 1.51 -4.61
C GLU A 518 43.79 0.64 -4.06
N GLU A 519 44.00 -0.67 -4.08
CA GLU A 519 43.21 -1.69 -3.37
C GLU A 519 43.18 -1.44 -1.86
N GLN A 520 42.05 -1.72 -1.19
CA GLN A 520 41.95 -2.57 0.02
C GLN A 520 40.58 -2.46 0.74
N ASP A 521 40.17 -3.64 1.25
CA ASP A 521 39.23 -3.94 2.34
C ASP A 521 37.73 -3.74 2.07
N GLU A 522 36.97 -4.78 1.75
CA GLU A 522 36.47 -5.86 2.63
C GLU A 522 35.67 -5.42 3.88
N SER A 523 34.52 -6.07 4.01
CA SER A 523 33.70 -6.23 5.22
C SER A 523 32.87 -5.02 5.68
N THR A 524 31.59 -5.00 5.30
CA THR A 524 30.51 -5.02 6.31
C THR A 524 29.20 -5.48 5.68
N VAL A 525 28.73 -6.59 6.23
CA VAL A 525 27.39 -7.16 6.20
C VAL A 525 26.30 -6.09 6.39
N PHE A 526 25.27 -6.08 5.53
CA PHE A 526 23.85 -5.98 5.91
C PHE A 526 22.93 -6.32 4.73
#